data_AF-A0A0S7ZYT0-F1
#
_entry.id   AF-A0A0S7ZYT0-F1
#
_cell.length_a   1.000
_cell.length_b   1.000
_cell.length_c   1.000
_cell.angle_alpha   90.00
_cell.angle_beta   90.00
_cell.angle_gamma   90.00
#
_symmetry.space_group_name_H-M   'P 1'
#
loop_
_entity.id
_entity.type
_entity.pdbx_description
1 polymer ?
#
loop_
_entity_poly.entity_id
_entity_poly.type
_entity_poly.pdbx_seq_one_letter_code
_entity_poly.pdbx_strand_id
1 'polypeptide(L)' 'MPKDLNAQLQQGLASLNLQLGQAQQSQLLAFIALLVKWNRVYNLTAVRDAREMLTRHILDSLSILPYLQGERI' A
#
# COMPACT_ATOMS: atom_id res chain seq x y z
N MET A 1 5.27 -14.58 0.26
CA MET A 1 5.11 -13.22 -0.30
C MET A 1 6.25 -12.96 -1.26
N PRO A 2 6.01 -12.33 -2.43
CA PRO A 2 7.10 -11.89 -3.30
C PRO A 2 8.08 -11.04 -2.49
N LYS A 3 9.37 -11.39 -2.49
CA LYS A 3 10.41 -10.66 -1.73
C LYS A 3 10.51 -9.19 -2.16
N ASP A 4 10.07 -8.88 -3.37
CA ASP A 4 10.18 -7.56 -3.99
C ASP A 4 9.16 -6.53 -3.49
N LEU A 5 8.03 -6.97 -2.89
CA LEU A 5 6.97 -6.05 -2.45
C LEU A 5 7.39 -5.13 -1.32
N ASN A 6 8.23 -5.61 -0.40
CA ASN A 6 8.75 -4.78 0.68
C ASN A 6 9.68 -3.70 0.13
N ALA A 7 10.61 -4.08 -0.74
CA ALA A 7 11.50 -3.13 -1.42
C ALA A 7 10.71 -2.08 -2.22
N GLN A 8 9.67 -2.50 -2.94
CA GLN A 8 8.82 -1.58 -3.70
C GLN A 8 8.02 -0.63 -2.79
N LEU A 9 7.51 -1.12 -1.65
CA LEU A 9 6.86 -0.26 -0.66
C LEU A 9 7.86 0.78 -0.13
N GLN A 10 9.06 0.35 0.26
CA GLN A 10 10.10 1.25 0.77
C GLN A 10 10.50 2.31 -0.26
N GLN A 11 10.68 1.93 -1.53
CA GLN A 11 10.95 2.85 -2.63
C GLN A 11 9.81 3.85 -2.85
N GLY A 12 8.55 3.39 -2.79
CA GLY A 12 7.38 4.25 -2.91
C GLY A 12 7.29 5.26 -1.76
N LEU A 13 7.49 4.82 -0.52
CA LEU A 13 7.50 5.70 0.64
C LEU A 13 8.61 6.74 0.57
N ALA A 14 9.82 6.34 0.15
CA ALA A 14 10.92 7.26 -0.07
C ALA A 14 10.60 8.32 -1.15
N SER A 15 9.97 7.90 -2.25
CA SER A 15 9.56 8.79 -3.35
C SER A 15 8.49 9.80 -2.92
N LEU A 16 7.63 9.42 -1.98
CA LEU A 16 6.60 10.28 -1.39
C LEU A 16 7.11 11.11 -0.20
N ASN A 17 8.40 10.98 0.17
CA ASN A 17 8.99 11.57 1.37
C ASN A 17 8.21 11.21 2.66
N LEU A 18 7.65 10.01 2.73
CA LEU A 18 6.90 9.50 3.87
C LEU A 18 7.76 8.58 4.72
N GLN A 19 7.70 8.77 6.04
CA GLN A 19 8.33 7.90 7.02
C GLN A 19 7.26 7.13 7.77
N LEU A 20 7.18 5.83 7.50
CA LEU A 20 6.32 4.88 8.23
C LEU A 20 7.18 3.93 9.05
N GLY A 21 6.73 3.63 10.28
CA GLY A 21 7.39 2.63 11.11
C GLY A 21 7.29 1.22 10.52
N GLN A 22 8.20 0.32 10.92
CA GLN A 22 8.19 -1.07 10.42
C GLN A 22 6.86 -1.79 10.66
N ALA A 23 6.20 -1.50 11.79
CA ALA A 23 4.88 -2.07 12.10
C ALA A 23 3.81 -1.63 11.07
N GLN A 24 3.77 -0.34 10.71
CA GLN A 24 2.85 0.19 9.71
C GLN A 24 3.13 -0.40 8.32
N GLN A 25 4.40 -0.47 7.93
CA GLN A 25 4.78 -1.11 6.67
C GLN A 25 4.34 -2.57 6.62
N SER A 26 4.53 -3.31 7.71
CA SER A 26 4.09 -4.71 7.83
C SER A 26 2.57 -4.83 7.74
N GLN A 27 1.82 -3.92 8.34
CA GLN A 27 0.35 -3.88 8.25
C GLN A 27 -0.13 -3.59 6.82
N LEU A 28 0.51 -2.67 6.09
CA LEU A 28 0.18 -2.39 4.68
C LEU A 28 0.42 -3.62 3.79
N LEU A 29 1.54 -4.33 3.98
CA LEU A 29 1.83 -5.56 3.25
C LEU A 29 0.85 -6.68 3.60
N ALA A 30 0.46 -6.80 4.87
CA ALA A 30 -0.58 -7.73 5.31
C ALA A 30 -1.95 -7.38 4.72
N PHE A 31 -2.28 -6.09 4.60
CA PHE A 31 -3.51 -5.64 3.97
C PHE A 31 -3.55 -5.99 2.48
N ILE A 32 -2.45 -5.78 1.73
CA ILE A 32 -2.33 -6.27 0.34
C ILE A 32 -2.52 -7.78 0.27
N ALA A 33 -1.97 -8.55 1.21
CA ALA A 33 -2.16 -9.99 1.27
C ALA A 33 -3.63 -10.39 1.38
N LEU A 34 -4.38 -9.69 2.25
CA LEU A 34 -5.81 -9.89 2.43
C LEU A 34 -6.58 -9.51 1.18
N LEU A 35 -6.24 -8.39 0.55
CA LEU A 35 -6.88 -7.93 -0.68
C LEU A 35 -6.70 -8.96 -1.79
N VAL A 36 -5.48 -9.45 -2.01
CA VAL A 36 -5.20 -10.51 -3.01
C VAL A 36 -5.97 -11.79 -2.69
N LYS A 37 -6.02 -12.19 -1.41
CA LYS A 37 -6.74 -13.40 -0.98
C LYS A 37 -8.22 -13.31 -1.31
N TRP A 38 -8.86 -12.22 -0.88
CA TRP A 38 -10.29 -12.04 -1.05
C TRP A 38 -10.68 -11.67 -2.48
N ASN A 39 -9.79 -11.03 -3.25
CA ASN A 39 -10.06 -10.71 -4.65
C ASN A 39 -10.28 -11.96 -5.53
N ARG A 40 -9.84 -13.14 -5.06
CA ARG A 40 -10.08 -14.45 -5.72
C ARG A 40 -11.51 -14.94 -5.55
N VAL A 41 -12.16 -14.57 -4.44
CA VAL A 41 -13.50 -15.06 -4.07
C VAL A 41 -14.55 -14.01 -4.40
N TYR A 42 -14.22 -12.74 -4.18
CA TYR A 42 -15.06 -11.59 -4.46
C TYR A 42 -14.25 -10.63 -5.33
N ASN A 43 -14.77 -10.20 -6.49
CA ASN A 43 -14.07 -9.27 -7.38
C ASN A 43 -14.03 -7.85 -6.77
N LEU A 44 -13.25 -7.67 -5.70
CA LEU A 44 -13.08 -6.44 -4.95
C LEU A 44 -12.42 -5.34 -5.78
N THR A 45 -11.47 -5.71 -6.64
CA THR A 45 -10.83 -4.78 -7.58
C THR A 45 -10.50 -5.49 -8.89
N ALA A 46 -10.50 -4.75 -10.00
CA ALA A 46 -10.10 -5.29 -11.29
C ALA A 46 -8.59 -5.64 -11.35
N VAL A 47 -7.78 -5.10 -10.44
CA VAL A 47 -6.34 -5.35 -10.36
C VAL A 47 -6.09 -6.71 -9.70
N ARG A 48 -5.18 -7.52 -10.24
CA ARG A 48 -4.89 -8.87 -9.72
C ARG A 48 -3.45 -9.08 -9.28
N ASP A 49 -2.50 -8.33 -9.85
CA ASP A 49 -1.10 -8.39 -9.44
C ASP A 49 -0.87 -7.58 -8.15
N ALA A 50 -0.20 -8.20 -7.18
CA ALA A 50 0.03 -7.60 -5.87
C ALA A 50 0.90 -6.33 -5.92
N ARG A 51 1.85 -6.23 -6.85
CA ARG A 51 2.70 -5.04 -7.04
C ARG A 51 1.91 -3.89 -7.65
N GLU A 52 1.01 -4.21 -8.57
CA GLU A 52 0.08 -3.23 -9.12
C GLU A 52 -0.90 -2.75 -8.05
N MET A 53 -1.45 -3.65 -7.22
CA MET A 53 -2.28 -3.27 -6.08
C MET A 53 -1.54 -2.36 -5.09
N LEU A 54 -0.29 -2.67 -4.77
CA LEU A 54 0.54 -1.82 -3.90
C LEU A 54 0.63 -0.39 -4.45
N THR A 55 0.88 -0.25 -5.75
CA THR A 55 1.05 1.05 -6.39
C THR A 55 -0.27 1.80 -6.50
N ARG A 56 -1.31 1.14 -7.05
CA ARG A 56 -2.59 1.78 -7.40
C ARG A 56 -3.57 1.93 -6.25
N HIS A 57 -3.44 1.15 -5.18
CA HIS A 57 -4.34 1.25 -4.03
C HIS A 57 -3.64 1.87 -2.83
N ILE A 58 -2.42 1.44 -2.49
CA ILE A 58 -1.76 1.88 -1.26
C ILE A 58 -0.94 3.14 -1.48
N LEU A 59 0.04 3.13 -2.39
CA LEU A 59 0.90 4.29 -2.62
C LEU A 59 0.10 5.48 -3.17
N ASP A 60 -0.85 5.22 -4.08
CA ASP A 60 -1.78 6.24 -4.57
C ASP A 60 -2.57 6.90 -3.42
N SER A 61 -3.13 6.10 -2.50
CA SER A 61 -3.83 6.63 -1.32
C SER A 61 -2.91 7.38 -0.35
N LEU A 62 -1.66 6.92 -0.17
CA LEU A 62 -0.69 7.58 0.70
C LEU A 62 -0.17 8.90 0.11
N SER A 63 -0.24 9.07 -1.22
CA SER A 63 0.31 10.24 -1.92
C SER A 63 -0.32 11.57 -1.51
N ILE A 64 -1.53 11.53 -0.92
CA ILE A 64 -2.22 12.72 -0.43
C ILE A 64 -1.68 13.22 0.93
N LEU A 65 -1.05 12.35 1.72
CA LEU A 65 -0.61 12.68 3.09
C LEU A 65 0.27 13.95 3.19
N PRO A 66 1.24 14.22 2.30
CA PRO A 66 2.04 15.44 2.36
C PRO A 66 1.22 16.73 2.21
N TYR A 67 0.02 16.64 1.64
CA TYR A 67 -0.86 17.78 1.36
C TYR A 67 -2.00 17.91 2.39
N LEU A 68 -2.22 16.88 3.21
CA LEU A 68 -3.23 16.93 4.27
C LEU A 68 -2.68 17.71 5.47
N GLN A 69 -3.19 18.93 5.63
CA GLN A 69 -2.94 19.77 6.80
C GLN A 69 -4.27 19.94 7.54
N GLY A 70 -4.37 19.41 8.76
CA GLY A 70 -5.58 19.51 9.57
C GLY A 70 -5.38 18.93 10.96
N GLU A 71 -5.92 19.61 11.98
CA GLU A 71 -5.79 19.21 13.39
C GLU A 71 -6.86 18.19 13.82
N ARG A 72 -7.93 18.03 13.02
CA ARG A 72 -8.97 16.99 13.13
C ARG A 72 -9.82 16.93 11.86
N ILE A 73 -10.28 15.73 11.51
CA ILE A 73 -11.39 15.47 10.58
C ILE A 73 -12.59 15.00 11.41
#